data_AF-A0A088CNH2-F1
#
_entry.id   AF-A0A088CNH2-F1
#
_cell.length_a   1.000
_cell.length_b   1.000
_cell.length_c   1.000
_cell.angle_alpha   90.00
_cell.angle_beta   90.00
_cell.angle_gamma   90.00
#
_symmetry.space_group_name_H-M   'P 1'
#
loop_
_entity.id
_entity.type
_entity.pdbx_description
1 polymer ?
#
loop_
_entity_poly.entity_id
_entity_poly.type
_entity_poly.pdbx_seq_one_letter_code
_entity_poly.pdbx_strand_id
1 'polypeptide(L)'
;MAFSLCVLFTLASVVSGHVAHPTLGRGDGFPFMWDDAASTLDELNANDTAIFMDAFHYLDRLSMFKMVLEGTHKCFDSFAPNNTANIYWGFTMCLNWLLATGRSADPTGHSTCALAHGDPMCFAEESWWNCIKYNQAVTSFFAAKKAGVFGDVNKTIVLVKPKEANSPYCSSEEECQAAYPDVMAGYLDYFNYLMSLEKTSESIDMDKAQLLLWKAHVTSMENSAAVCTSRLKNYNNNERQLEKDYLTSLLYLAATNYRTNFTETMKFIRDMPHRQLRFGDVAPFIPDMDMKTNNFLVALHGFYSVHSLSGGSSLTHWRNLMNSPVSREMARDMLYLILAGTPLDIPVEMAKMGIPTHV
;
A
#
# COMPACT_ATOMS: atom_id res chain seq x y z
N MET A 1 8.36 62.81 27.00
CA MET A 1 7.77 62.16 25.82
C MET A 1 8.64 60.96 25.46
N ALA A 2 8.24 59.78 25.92
CA ALA A 2 8.84 58.51 25.52
C ALA A 2 7.66 57.52 25.39
N PHE A 3 7.26 57.26 24.15
CA PHE A 3 6.24 56.28 23.83
C PHE A 3 6.85 54.88 23.99
N SER A 4 6.36 54.14 24.97
CA SER A 4 6.61 52.70 25.10
C SER A 4 5.54 51.97 24.28
N LEU A 5 5.93 51.36 23.16
CA LEU A 5 5.06 50.46 22.40
C LEU A 5 5.07 49.08 23.09
N CYS A 6 3.98 48.76 23.79
CA CYS A 6 3.63 47.39 24.13
C CYS A 6 3.27 46.63 22.86
N VAL A 7 4.17 45.79 22.36
CA VAL A 7 3.84 44.76 21.36
C VAL A 7 3.30 43.55 22.11
N LEU A 8 1.97 43.42 22.15
CA LEU A 8 1.31 42.16 22.52
C LEU A 8 1.53 41.16 21.38
N PHE A 9 2.41 40.19 21.62
CA PHE A 9 2.42 38.95 20.83
C PHE A 9 1.23 38.10 21.28
N THR A 10 0.18 38.05 20.47
CA THR A 10 -0.80 36.97 20.54
C THR A 10 -0.13 35.69 20.09
N LEU A 11 0.29 34.85 21.05
CA LEU A 11 0.54 33.44 20.83
C LEU A 11 -0.76 32.82 20.32
N ALA A 12 -0.86 32.63 19.00
CA ALA A 12 -1.80 31.68 18.45
C ALA A 12 -1.37 30.30 18.98
N SER A 13 -2.17 29.74 19.87
CA SER A 13 -2.06 28.37 20.32
C SER A 13 -2.20 27.46 19.11
N VAL A 14 -1.07 26.95 18.60
CA VAL A 14 -1.06 25.78 17.72
C VAL A 14 -1.57 24.63 18.59
N VAL A 15 -2.84 24.28 18.43
CA VAL A 15 -3.33 22.99 18.91
C VAL A 15 -2.52 21.95 18.14
N SER A 16 -1.54 21.34 18.81
CA SER A 16 -0.72 20.27 18.26
C SER A 16 -1.58 19.02 18.13
N GLY A 17 -2.46 19.01 17.13
CA GLY A 17 -3.00 17.78 16.59
C GLY A 17 -1.85 17.04 15.92
N HIS A 18 -1.51 15.86 16.41
CA HIS A 18 -0.53 15.01 15.74
C HIS A 18 -1.15 14.55 14.42
N VAL A 19 -0.52 14.86 13.29
CA VAL A 19 -0.96 14.47 11.95
C VAL A 19 0.07 13.50 11.37
N ALA A 20 -0.41 12.47 10.67
CA ALA A 20 0.45 11.52 9.99
C ALA A 20 1.39 12.22 8.98
N HIS A 21 2.69 11.96 9.06
CA HIS A 21 3.62 12.38 8.00
C HIS A 21 3.55 11.40 6.82
N PRO A 22 3.50 11.85 5.55
CA PRO A 22 3.37 10.97 4.39
C PRO A 22 4.42 9.87 4.30
N THR A 23 5.65 10.17 4.73
CA THR A 23 6.80 9.27 4.61
C THR A 23 7.36 8.80 5.94
N LEU A 24 7.10 9.53 7.03
CA LEU A 24 7.68 9.24 8.35
C LEU A 24 6.63 8.67 9.31
N GLY A 25 5.35 8.61 8.90
CA GLY A 25 4.23 8.24 9.75
C GLY A 25 4.20 9.03 11.05
N ARG A 26 4.51 8.38 12.18
CA ARG A 26 4.59 9.03 13.49
C ARG A 26 5.88 9.83 13.75
N GLY A 27 6.85 9.80 12.83
CA GLY A 27 8.09 10.57 12.89
C GLY A 27 9.37 9.75 12.66
N ASP A 28 9.32 8.44 12.89
CA ASP A 28 10.45 7.50 12.82
C ASP A 28 10.32 6.48 11.65
N GLY A 29 9.33 6.67 10.78
CA GLY A 29 9.02 5.79 9.65
C GLY A 29 7.92 4.78 9.94
N PHE A 30 7.65 4.47 11.22
CA PHE A 30 6.50 3.64 11.57
C PHE A 30 5.19 4.40 11.29
N PRO A 31 4.10 3.69 10.92
CA PRO A 31 2.81 4.30 10.68
C PRO A 31 2.36 5.23 11.82
N PHE A 32 1.56 6.23 11.48
CA PHE A 32 0.84 7.01 12.48
C PHE A 32 0.02 6.09 13.39
N MET A 33 -0.05 6.38 14.69
CA MET A 33 -0.76 5.54 15.68
C MET A 33 -0.28 4.07 15.72
N TRP A 34 0.98 3.79 15.36
CA TRP A 34 1.53 2.43 15.36
C TRP A 34 1.40 1.72 16.71
N ASP A 35 1.63 2.43 17.82
CA ASP A 35 1.52 1.85 19.16
C ASP A 35 0.07 1.62 19.59
N ASP A 36 -0.89 2.39 19.04
CA ASP A 36 -2.31 2.27 19.35
C ASP A 36 -3.00 1.12 18.59
N ALA A 37 -2.42 0.68 17.46
CA ALA A 37 -2.93 -0.45 16.70
C ALA A 37 -2.71 -1.77 17.45
N ALA A 38 -3.65 -2.70 17.32
CA ALA A 38 -3.57 -3.99 18.00
C ALA A 38 -2.42 -4.87 17.46
N SER A 39 -1.65 -5.45 18.37
CA SER A 39 -0.62 -6.45 18.08
C SER A 39 -1.19 -7.87 18.05
N THR A 40 -2.30 -8.10 18.74
CA THR A 40 -2.97 -9.41 18.84
C THR A 40 -4.49 -9.28 18.75
N LEU A 41 -5.18 -10.39 18.46
CA LEU A 41 -6.64 -10.41 18.36
C LEU A 41 -7.36 -10.08 19.68
N ASP A 42 -6.72 -10.33 20.82
CA ASP A 42 -7.31 -10.10 22.15
C ASP A 42 -7.33 -8.62 22.55
N GLU A 43 -6.55 -7.78 21.85
CA GLU A 43 -6.54 -6.32 22.04
C GLU A 43 -7.67 -5.62 21.27
N LEU A 44 -8.38 -6.33 20.39
CA LEU A 44 -9.50 -5.79 19.63
C LEU A 44 -10.79 -5.81 20.46
N ASN A 45 -11.72 -4.93 20.07
CA ASN A 45 -13.07 -4.93 20.63
C ASN A 45 -13.78 -6.25 20.31
N ALA A 46 -14.20 -6.97 21.35
CA ALA A 46 -14.78 -8.29 21.21
C ALA A 46 -15.88 -8.55 22.24
N ASN A 47 -16.72 -9.53 21.94
CA ASN A 47 -17.54 -10.24 22.91
C ASN A 47 -17.11 -11.72 22.99
N ASP A 48 -17.89 -12.57 23.64
CA ASP A 48 -17.55 -13.98 23.84
C ASP A 48 -17.44 -14.77 22.51
N THR A 49 -18.21 -14.37 21.48
CA THR A 49 -18.34 -15.12 20.23
C THR A 49 -17.75 -14.41 19.01
N ALA A 50 -17.46 -13.11 19.12
CA ALA A 50 -17.11 -12.27 17.97
C ALA A 50 -16.06 -11.22 18.30
N ILE A 51 -15.26 -10.88 17.29
CA ILE A 51 -14.32 -9.76 17.26
C ILE A 51 -14.86 -8.76 16.23
N PHE A 52 -14.95 -7.49 16.61
CA PHE A 52 -15.51 -6.43 15.79
C PHE A 52 -14.38 -5.57 15.22
N MET A 53 -14.43 -5.31 13.91
CA MET A 53 -13.49 -4.40 13.25
C MET A 53 -14.19 -3.54 12.21
N ASP A 54 -13.74 -2.31 12.06
CA ASP A 54 -14.16 -1.39 11.01
C ASP A 54 -13.07 -1.24 9.95
N ALA A 55 -13.21 -1.95 8.83
CA ALA A 55 -12.25 -1.88 7.73
C ALA A 55 -12.27 -0.51 6.97
N PHE A 56 -13.23 0.36 7.30
CA PHE A 56 -13.29 1.76 6.89
C PHE A 56 -12.72 2.70 7.96
N HIS A 57 -12.05 2.20 8.99
CA HIS A 57 -11.35 2.99 9.98
C HIS A 57 -9.84 2.72 9.94
N TYR A 58 -9.04 3.77 9.96
CA TYR A 58 -7.58 3.70 9.84
C TYR A 58 -6.94 2.75 10.85
N LEU A 59 -7.31 2.88 12.13
CA LEU A 59 -6.68 2.14 13.22
C LEU A 59 -6.93 0.63 13.14
N ASP A 60 -8.13 0.23 12.71
CA ASP A 60 -8.52 -1.16 12.57
C ASP A 60 -7.86 -1.77 11.33
N ARG A 61 -7.78 -1.01 10.23
CA ARG A 61 -6.97 -1.38 9.05
C ARG A 61 -5.50 -1.52 9.38
N LEU A 62 -4.95 -0.63 10.21
CA LEU A 62 -3.57 -0.70 10.67
C LEU A 62 -3.36 -1.93 11.57
N SER A 63 -4.32 -2.24 12.43
CA SER A 63 -4.33 -3.43 13.29
C SER A 63 -4.34 -4.72 12.47
N MET A 64 -5.10 -4.80 11.37
CA MET A 64 -5.06 -5.94 10.45
C MET A 64 -3.63 -6.21 9.95
N PHE A 65 -2.89 -5.16 9.59
CA PHE A 65 -1.51 -5.29 9.16
C PHE A 65 -0.56 -5.62 10.32
N LYS A 66 -0.69 -4.93 11.45
CA LYS A 66 0.18 -5.09 12.61
C LYS A 66 0.09 -6.49 13.21
N MET A 67 -1.11 -7.03 13.38
CA MET A 67 -1.27 -8.41 13.86
C MET A 67 -0.59 -9.43 12.95
N VAL A 68 -0.64 -9.25 11.62
CA VAL A 68 0.07 -10.13 10.68
C VAL A 68 1.58 -9.95 10.80
N LEU A 69 2.07 -8.70 10.91
CA LEU A 69 3.49 -8.42 11.13
C LEU A 69 4.00 -9.09 12.40
N GLU A 70 3.27 -8.98 13.51
CA GLU A 70 3.63 -9.61 14.78
C GLU A 70 3.54 -11.14 14.70
N GLY A 71 2.45 -11.69 14.16
CA GLY A 71 2.26 -13.13 14.00
C GLY A 71 3.31 -13.80 13.10
N THR A 72 3.89 -13.06 12.17
CA THR A 72 4.95 -13.53 11.27
C THR A 72 6.35 -13.10 11.68
N HIS A 73 6.51 -12.32 12.76
CA HIS A 73 7.79 -11.74 13.18
C HIS A 73 8.89 -12.80 13.38
N LYS A 74 8.54 -13.93 13.99
CA LYS A 74 9.44 -15.08 14.21
C LYS A 74 10.13 -15.59 12.95
N CYS A 75 9.52 -15.42 11.77
CA CYS A 75 10.12 -15.83 10.50
C CYS A 75 11.21 -14.86 10.01
N PHE A 76 11.28 -13.65 10.56
CA PHE A 76 12.13 -12.55 10.06
C PHE A 76 13.06 -11.92 11.11
N ASP A 77 12.86 -12.20 12.40
CA ASP A 77 13.53 -11.56 13.54
C ASP A 77 15.08 -11.66 13.47
N SER A 78 15.61 -12.75 12.93
CA SER A 78 17.05 -12.96 12.82
C SER A 78 17.75 -12.06 11.78
N PHE A 79 17.00 -11.42 10.87
CA PHE A 79 17.58 -10.64 9.77
C PHE A 79 17.74 -9.15 10.06
N ALA A 80 16.90 -8.58 10.93
CA ALA A 80 16.96 -7.17 11.31
C ALA A 80 16.15 -6.91 12.59
N PRO A 81 16.56 -5.92 13.42
CA PRO A 81 15.81 -5.57 14.62
C PRO A 81 14.41 -5.03 14.29
N ASN A 82 13.52 -5.01 15.28
CA ASN A 82 12.18 -4.40 15.21
C ASN A 82 11.35 -4.89 14.01
N ASN A 83 11.48 -6.17 13.65
CA ASN A 83 10.74 -6.79 12.56
C ASN A 83 10.93 -6.09 11.19
N THR A 84 11.98 -5.27 10.99
CA THR A 84 12.09 -4.42 9.80
C THR A 84 12.43 -5.21 8.53
N ALA A 85 12.88 -6.46 8.67
CA ALA A 85 13.13 -7.37 7.56
C ALA A 85 11.85 -8.01 6.99
N ASN A 86 10.74 -7.95 7.72
CA ASN A 86 9.48 -8.56 7.32
C ASN A 86 8.95 -7.92 6.04
N ILE A 87 8.58 -8.74 5.07
CA ILE A 87 8.15 -8.28 3.75
C ILE A 87 6.68 -7.80 3.73
N TYR A 88 5.97 -7.85 4.86
CA TYR A 88 4.60 -7.37 4.99
C TYR A 88 4.50 -5.84 5.23
N TRP A 89 5.63 -5.14 5.36
CA TRP A 89 5.68 -3.69 5.53
C TRP A 89 5.15 -2.90 4.32
N GLY A 90 5.28 -3.43 3.10
CA GLY A 90 4.85 -2.80 1.84
C GLY A 90 3.53 -2.03 1.94
N PHE A 91 2.44 -2.76 2.17
CA PHE A 91 1.10 -2.17 2.22
C PHE A 91 0.76 -1.51 3.56
N THR A 92 1.41 -1.95 4.64
CA THR A 92 1.32 -1.32 5.96
C THR A 92 1.73 0.15 5.90
N MET A 93 2.83 0.44 5.21
CA MET A 93 3.33 1.81 5.06
C MET A 93 2.55 2.60 4.02
N CYS A 94 2.08 1.94 2.94
CA CYS A 94 1.15 2.56 2.00
C CYS A 94 -0.11 3.07 2.70
N LEU A 95 -0.65 2.32 3.68
CA LEU A 95 -1.84 2.72 4.45
C LEU A 95 -1.64 4.09 5.13
N ASN A 96 -0.48 4.29 5.77
CA ASN A 96 -0.12 5.57 6.37
C ASN A 96 -0.03 6.69 5.32
N TRP A 97 0.63 6.44 4.19
CA TRP A 97 0.75 7.43 3.12
C TRP A 97 -0.61 7.85 2.56
N LEU A 98 -1.57 6.92 2.44
CA LEU A 98 -2.93 7.24 2.01
C LEU A 98 -3.64 8.20 2.95
N LEU A 99 -3.59 7.91 4.26
CA LEU A 99 -4.15 8.78 5.29
C LEU A 99 -3.49 10.16 5.25
N ALA A 100 -2.16 10.18 5.33
CA ALA A 100 -1.36 11.40 5.45
C ALA A 100 -1.48 12.34 4.23
N THR A 101 -1.79 11.81 3.05
CA THR A 101 -1.96 12.61 1.83
C THR A 101 -3.42 12.89 1.47
N GLY A 102 -4.36 12.48 2.33
CA GLY A 102 -5.80 12.66 2.13
C GLY A 102 -6.38 11.79 1.03
N ARG A 103 -5.67 10.77 0.56
CA ARG A 103 -6.12 9.88 -0.53
C ARG A 103 -7.16 8.86 -0.07
N SER A 104 -7.25 8.58 1.23
CA SER A 104 -8.33 7.80 1.83
C SER A 104 -9.62 8.59 2.07
N ALA A 105 -9.60 9.92 1.93
CA ALA A 105 -10.77 10.79 2.13
C ALA A 105 -11.81 10.63 1.04
N ASP A 106 -13.03 11.12 1.29
CA ASP A 106 -14.09 11.20 0.29
C ASP A 106 -13.76 12.26 -0.76
N PRO A 107 -13.47 11.86 -2.02
CA PRO A 107 -13.14 12.80 -3.09
C PRO A 107 -14.37 13.50 -3.69
N THR A 108 -15.59 13.09 -3.35
CA THR A 108 -16.84 13.57 -3.98
C THR A 108 -17.43 14.80 -3.29
N GLY A 109 -17.06 15.04 -2.02
CA GLY A 109 -17.63 16.10 -1.19
C GLY A 109 -19.04 15.79 -0.66
N HIS A 110 -19.54 14.56 -0.81
CA HIS A 110 -20.85 14.15 -0.28
C HIS A 110 -20.81 13.80 1.21
N SER A 111 -19.64 13.47 1.74
CA SER A 111 -19.39 13.22 3.16
C SER A 111 -18.15 13.94 3.65
N THR A 112 -17.95 13.95 4.97
CA THR A 112 -16.78 14.52 5.63
C THR A 112 -15.77 13.44 6.05
N CYS A 113 -15.84 12.23 5.49
CA CYS A 113 -14.96 11.12 5.82
C CYS A 113 -13.49 11.42 5.46
N ALA A 114 -12.59 11.21 6.42
CA ALA A 114 -11.17 11.58 6.40
C ALA A 114 -10.86 13.08 6.17
N LEU A 115 -11.87 13.96 6.31
CA LEU A 115 -11.65 15.40 6.31
C LEU A 115 -11.43 15.89 7.75
N ALA A 116 -10.58 16.91 7.92
CA ALA A 116 -10.22 17.44 9.23
C ALA A 116 -11.41 17.97 10.06
N HIS A 117 -12.52 18.32 9.40
CA HIS A 117 -13.75 18.79 10.04
C HIS A 117 -14.83 17.69 10.20
N GLY A 118 -14.48 16.44 9.89
CA GLY A 118 -15.31 15.25 10.08
C GLY A 118 -14.61 14.21 10.95
N ASP A 119 -14.71 12.93 10.58
CA ASP A 119 -13.90 11.86 11.17
C ASP A 119 -12.61 11.70 10.35
N PRO A 120 -11.44 12.11 10.86
CA PRO A 120 -10.17 12.06 10.12
C PRO A 120 -9.66 10.62 9.92
N MET A 121 -10.14 9.64 10.69
CA MET A 121 -9.70 8.25 10.61
C MET A 121 -10.58 7.39 9.70
N CYS A 122 -11.74 7.90 9.30
CA CYS A 122 -12.62 7.25 8.33
C CYS A 122 -11.95 7.12 6.95
N PHE A 123 -12.19 6.01 6.26
CA PHE A 123 -11.73 5.71 4.91
C PHE A 123 -12.95 5.62 3.98
N ALA A 124 -13.03 6.51 3.01
CA ALA A 124 -14.23 6.67 2.19
C ALA A 124 -14.42 5.49 1.22
N GLU A 125 -15.67 5.07 1.04
CA GLU A 125 -16.02 4.04 0.05
C GLU A 125 -15.72 4.52 -1.38
N GLU A 126 -15.82 5.81 -1.63
CA GLU A 126 -15.64 6.49 -2.92
C GLU A 126 -14.17 6.74 -3.29
N SER A 127 -13.24 6.55 -2.35
CA SER A 127 -11.81 6.67 -2.61
C SER A 127 -11.32 5.52 -3.49
N TRP A 128 -10.66 5.85 -4.61
CA TRP A 128 -10.07 4.83 -5.49
C TRP A 128 -8.94 4.08 -4.77
N TRP A 129 -8.12 4.81 -4.02
CA TRP A 129 -7.05 4.24 -3.22
C TRP A 129 -7.57 3.29 -2.14
N ASN A 130 -8.64 3.66 -1.43
CA ASN A 130 -9.27 2.76 -0.47
C ASN A 130 -9.76 1.47 -1.18
N CYS A 131 -10.45 1.63 -2.32
CA CYS A 131 -10.99 0.54 -3.11
C CYS A 131 -9.92 -0.49 -3.49
N ILE A 132 -8.80 -0.05 -4.07
CA ILE A 132 -7.75 -1.00 -4.47
C ILE A 132 -7.01 -1.59 -3.25
N LYS A 133 -6.87 -0.84 -2.14
CA LYS A 133 -6.08 -1.27 -0.97
C LYS A 133 -6.85 -2.11 0.06
N TYR A 134 -8.17 -2.19 -0.04
CA TYR A 134 -9.00 -2.87 0.95
C TYR A 134 -8.66 -4.37 1.09
N ASN A 135 -8.64 -5.11 -0.03
CA ASN A 135 -8.41 -6.55 -0.02
C ASN A 135 -6.98 -6.94 0.41
N GLN A 136 -6.02 -6.03 0.30
CA GLN A 136 -4.66 -6.23 0.82
C GLN A 136 -4.57 -6.19 2.34
N ALA A 137 -5.55 -5.58 3.02
CA ALA A 137 -5.70 -5.66 4.46
C ALA A 137 -6.69 -6.75 4.86
N VAL A 138 -7.90 -6.72 4.29
CA VAL A 138 -9.02 -7.54 4.76
C VAL A 138 -8.90 -9.00 4.32
N THR A 139 -8.75 -9.25 3.03
CA THR A 139 -8.66 -10.63 2.52
C THR A 139 -7.40 -11.32 3.00
N SER A 140 -6.29 -10.60 3.08
CA SER A 140 -5.03 -11.12 3.61
C SER A 140 -5.11 -11.44 5.11
N PHE A 141 -5.78 -10.61 5.91
CA PHE A 141 -6.03 -10.89 7.33
C PHE A 141 -6.86 -12.17 7.53
N PHE A 142 -7.91 -12.36 6.73
CA PHE A 142 -8.67 -13.61 6.74
C PHE A 142 -7.84 -14.82 6.32
N ALA A 143 -6.98 -14.68 5.31
CA ALA A 143 -6.07 -15.74 4.90
C ALA A 143 -5.06 -16.10 6.01
N ALA A 144 -4.53 -15.10 6.71
CA ALA A 144 -3.63 -15.30 7.86
C ALA A 144 -4.34 -16.05 9.00
N LYS A 145 -5.58 -15.65 9.33
CA LYS A 145 -6.43 -16.38 10.28
C LYS A 145 -6.63 -17.84 9.86
N LYS A 146 -6.99 -18.09 8.60
CA LYS A 146 -7.19 -19.45 8.07
C LYS A 146 -5.92 -20.30 8.11
N ALA A 147 -4.76 -19.70 7.88
CA ALA A 147 -3.48 -20.40 7.95
C ALA A 147 -3.01 -20.69 9.40
N GLY A 148 -3.66 -20.11 10.41
CA GLY A 148 -3.28 -20.25 11.81
C GLY A 148 -2.16 -19.30 12.25
N VAL A 149 -1.94 -18.19 11.53
CA VAL A 149 -0.94 -17.18 11.90
C VAL A 149 -1.21 -16.60 13.29
N PHE A 150 -2.49 -16.49 13.66
CA PHE A 150 -2.95 -16.00 14.96
C PHE A 150 -3.24 -17.11 15.98
N GLY A 151 -2.84 -18.35 15.68
CA GLY A 151 -3.26 -19.54 16.44
C GLY A 151 -4.72 -19.93 16.20
N ASP A 152 -5.30 -20.68 17.15
CA ASP A 152 -6.67 -21.15 17.07
C ASP A 152 -7.66 -20.02 17.42
N VAL A 153 -8.37 -19.51 16.40
CA VAL A 153 -9.33 -18.41 16.55
C VAL A 153 -10.76 -18.95 16.47
N ASN A 154 -11.40 -19.11 17.63
CA ASN A 154 -12.78 -19.60 17.73
C ASN A 154 -13.84 -18.49 17.57
N LYS A 155 -13.46 -17.22 17.69
CA LYS A 155 -14.37 -16.08 17.54
C LYS A 155 -14.57 -15.75 16.06
N THR A 156 -15.80 -15.39 15.69
CA THR A 156 -16.11 -14.88 14.35
C THR A 156 -15.62 -13.44 14.21
N ILE A 157 -15.01 -13.11 13.08
CA ILE A 157 -14.66 -11.73 12.76
C ILE A 157 -15.88 -11.07 12.11
N VAL A 158 -16.33 -9.95 12.67
CA VAL A 158 -17.47 -9.17 12.17
C VAL A 158 -16.95 -7.83 11.68
N LEU A 159 -17.04 -7.62 10.37
CA LEU A 159 -16.67 -6.34 9.76
C LEU A 159 -17.87 -5.42 9.64
N VAL A 160 -17.63 -4.12 9.78
CA VAL A 160 -18.59 -3.09 9.37
C VAL A 160 -18.91 -3.26 7.88
N LYS A 161 -20.21 -3.26 7.56
CA LYS A 161 -20.68 -3.41 6.18
C LYS A 161 -20.56 -2.09 5.41
N PRO A 162 -20.21 -2.14 4.11
CA PRO A 162 -20.32 -0.96 3.25
C PRO A 162 -21.77 -0.47 3.17
N LYS A 163 -21.94 0.83 2.94
CA LYS A 163 -23.24 1.46 2.70
C LYS A 163 -23.68 1.27 1.25
N GLU A 164 -22.74 1.21 0.31
CA GLU A 164 -23.03 0.96 -1.11
C GLU A 164 -23.63 -0.45 -1.32
N ALA A 165 -24.72 -0.55 -2.09
CA ALA A 165 -25.25 -1.84 -2.51
C ALA A 165 -24.35 -2.47 -3.59
N ASN A 166 -24.10 -3.78 -3.50
CA ASN A 166 -23.15 -4.51 -4.37
C ASN A 166 -21.74 -3.88 -4.37
N SER A 167 -21.30 -3.44 -3.19
CA SER A 167 -20.02 -2.80 -2.97
C SER A 167 -18.83 -3.70 -3.36
N PRO A 168 -17.70 -3.13 -3.81
CA PRO A 168 -16.44 -3.88 -3.93
C PRO A 168 -15.86 -4.33 -2.57
N TYR A 169 -16.41 -3.85 -1.46
CA TYR A 169 -15.90 -4.14 -0.12
C TYR A 169 -16.64 -5.34 0.49
N CYS A 170 -16.01 -6.51 0.51
CA CYS A 170 -16.54 -7.66 1.22
C CYS A 170 -16.52 -7.43 2.75
N SER A 171 -17.52 -7.95 3.46
CA SER A 171 -17.78 -7.65 4.89
C SER A 171 -17.83 -8.88 5.79
N SER A 172 -17.47 -10.06 5.27
CA SER A 172 -17.34 -11.31 6.03
C SER A 172 -16.31 -12.22 5.39
N GLU A 173 -15.81 -13.21 6.14
CA GLU A 173 -14.82 -14.17 5.65
C GLU A 173 -15.35 -14.94 4.42
N GLU A 174 -16.61 -15.38 4.48
CA GLU A 174 -17.28 -16.13 3.41
C GLU A 174 -17.54 -15.26 2.18
N GLU A 175 -17.99 -14.01 2.38
CA GLU A 175 -18.21 -13.07 1.29
C GLU A 175 -16.90 -12.73 0.57
N CYS A 176 -15.82 -12.49 1.32
CA CYS A 176 -14.51 -12.23 0.73
C CYS A 176 -13.99 -13.44 -0.05
N GLN A 177 -14.16 -14.66 0.47
CA GLN A 177 -13.80 -15.89 -0.24
C GLN A 177 -14.62 -16.08 -1.52
N ALA A 178 -15.92 -15.74 -1.49
CA ALA A 178 -16.80 -15.91 -2.63
C ALA A 178 -16.57 -14.85 -3.72
N ALA A 179 -16.36 -13.59 -3.33
CA ALA A 179 -16.16 -12.47 -4.26
C ALA A 179 -14.73 -12.44 -4.83
N TYR A 180 -13.73 -12.83 -4.03
CA TYR A 180 -12.30 -12.74 -4.38
C TYR A 180 -11.54 -14.06 -4.09
N PRO A 181 -11.96 -15.20 -4.68
CA PRO A 181 -11.41 -16.51 -4.35
C PRO A 181 -9.90 -16.61 -4.61
N ASP A 182 -9.43 -16.07 -5.74
CA ASP A 182 -8.02 -16.12 -6.12
C ASP A 182 -7.15 -15.22 -5.22
N VAL A 183 -7.72 -14.12 -4.71
CA VAL A 183 -7.03 -13.23 -3.77
C VAL A 183 -6.85 -13.93 -2.43
N MET A 184 -7.90 -14.57 -1.90
CA MET A 184 -7.81 -15.37 -0.68
C MET A 184 -6.81 -16.51 -0.84
N ALA A 185 -6.89 -17.26 -1.94
CA ALA A 185 -5.98 -18.37 -2.23
C ALA A 185 -4.51 -17.90 -2.30
N GLY A 186 -4.23 -16.80 -2.99
CA GLY A 186 -2.88 -16.25 -3.11
C GLY A 186 -2.26 -15.87 -1.76
N TYR A 187 -3.00 -15.18 -0.89
CA TYR A 187 -2.51 -14.88 0.46
C TYR A 187 -2.41 -16.13 1.32
N LEU A 188 -3.33 -17.08 1.18
CA LEU A 188 -3.31 -18.34 1.92
C LEU A 188 -2.08 -19.18 1.56
N ASP A 189 -1.68 -19.21 0.29
CA ASP A 189 -0.43 -19.85 -0.16
C ASP A 189 0.79 -19.24 0.53
N TYR A 190 0.86 -17.92 0.63
CA TYR A 190 1.93 -17.21 1.31
C TYR A 190 1.99 -17.57 2.80
N PHE A 191 0.87 -17.49 3.52
CA PHE A 191 0.86 -17.78 4.95
C PHE A 191 1.07 -19.27 5.24
N ASN A 192 0.51 -20.17 4.44
CA ASN A 192 0.78 -21.61 4.57
C ASN A 192 2.26 -21.93 4.38
N TYR A 193 2.94 -21.25 3.44
CA TYR A 193 4.38 -21.37 3.29
C TYR A 193 5.12 -20.97 4.58
N LEU A 194 4.81 -19.81 5.16
CA LEU A 194 5.42 -19.38 6.42
C LEU A 194 5.15 -20.37 7.57
N MET A 195 3.90 -20.78 7.74
CA MET A 195 3.50 -21.74 8.79
C MET A 195 4.10 -23.13 8.59
N SER A 196 4.50 -23.49 7.36
CA SER A 196 5.20 -24.75 7.10
C SER A 196 6.62 -24.76 7.65
N LEU A 197 7.29 -23.60 7.71
CA LEU A 197 8.67 -23.47 8.21
C LEU A 197 8.79 -23.86 9.69
N GLU A 198 7.74 -23.59 10.49
CA GLU A 198 7.69 -24.02 11.89
C GLU A 198 7.63 -25.54 12.02
N LYS A 199 6.92 -26.20 11.10
CA LYS A 199 6.75 -27.66 11.11
C LYS A 199 8.01 -28.37 10.63
N THR A 200 8.73 -27.78 9.67
CA THR A 200 9.94 -28.37 9.08
C THR A 200 11.24 -27.90 9.74
N SER A 201 11.20 -26.84 10.55
CA SER A 201 12.39 -26.16 11.09
C SER A 201 13.35 -25.63 10.00
N GLU A 202 12.83 -25.39 8.79
CA GLU A 202 13.59 -24.79 7.71
C GLU A 202 13.70 -23.27 7.89
N SER A 203 14.82 -22.70 7.50
CA SER A 203 14.96 -21.24 7.36
C SER A 203 14.14 -20.75 6.17
N ILE A 204 13.55 -19.55 6.30
CA ILE A 204 12.81 -18.92 5.21
C ILE A 204 13.69 -18.69 3.96
N ASP A 205 13.16 -19.05 2.80
CA ASP A 205 13.65 -18.60 1.50
C ASP A 205 12.98 -17.26 1.18
N MET A 206 13.74 -16.18 1.32
CA MET A 206 13.24 -14.81 1.15
C MET A 206 12.80 -14.52 -0.29
N ASP A 207 13.43 -15.09 -1.33
CA ASP A 207 13.02 -14.86 -2.73
C ASP A 207 11.67 -15.52 -2.97
N LYS A 208 11.49 -16.76 -2.50
CA LYS A 208 10.22 -17.50 -2.57
C LYS A 208 9.11 -16.82 -1.77
N ALA A 209 9.39 -16.40 -0.53
CA ALA A 209 8.42 -15.69 0.31
C ALA A 209 7.92 -14.41 -0.37
N GLN A 210 8.85 -13.62 -0.91
CA GLN A 210 8.55 -12.38 -1.61
C GLN A 210 7.77 -12.63 -2.91
N LEU A 211 8.07 -13.70 -3.66
CA LEU A 211 7.33 -14.08 -4.86
C LEU A 211 5.89 -14.47 -4.56
N LEU A 212 5.67 -15.26 -3.50
CA LEU A 212 4.32 -15.65 -3.06
C LEU A 212 3.51 -14.42 -2.63
N LEU A 213 4.10 -13.53 -1.84
CA LEU A 213 3.44 -12.32 -1.39
C LEU A 213 3.13 -11.38 -2.57
N TRP A 214 4.07 -11.19 -3.51
CA TRP A 214 3.82 -10.40 -4.72
C TRP A 214 2.74 -10.99 -5.61
N LYS A 215 2.71 -12.31 -5.77
CA LYS A 215 1.65 -12.99 -6.52
C LYS A 215 0.28 -12.63 -5.92
N ALA A 216 0.12 -12.73 -4.60
CA ALA A 216 -1.11 -12.36 -3.92
C ALA A 216 -1.46 -10.87 -4.10
N HIS A 217 -0.47 -9.98 -3.96
CA HIS A 217 -0.66 -8.54 -4.18
C HIS A 217 -1.10 -8.22 -5.61
N VAL A 218 -0.44 -8.79 -6.62
CA VAL A 218 -0.77 -8.61 -8.03
C VAL A 218 -2.17 -9.14 -8.33
N THR A 219 -2.50 -10.34 -7.87
CA THR A 219 -3.85 -10.91 -8.02
C THR A 219 -4.91 -10.00 -7.39
N SER A 220 -4.66 -9.46 -6.19
CA SER A 220 -5.54 -8.48 -5.55
C SER A 220 -5.73 -7.22 -6.40
N MET A 221 -4.66 -6.70 -6.98
CA MET A 221 -4.70 -5.49 -7.80
C MET A 221 -5.47 -5.72 -9.10
N GLU A 222 -5.18 -6.81 -9.82
CA GLU A 222 -5.86 -7.15 -11.08
C GLU A 222 -7.36 -7.41 -10.85
N ASN A 223 -7.74 -8.08 -9.74
CA ASN A 223 -9.15 -8.30 -9.38
C ASN A 223 -9.87 -7.00 -8.98
N SER A 224 -9.17 -6.06 -8.33
CA SER A 224 -9.77 -4.80 -7.87
C SER A 224 -9.81 -3.74 -8.97
N ALA A 225 -8.91 -3.80 -9.95
CA ALA A 225 -8.76 -2.77 -10.98
C ALA A 225 -10.08 -2.46 -11.70
N ALA A 226 -10.79 -3.48 -12.17
CA ALA A 226 -12.03 -3.31 -12.93
C ALA A 226 -13.14 -2.69 -12.07
N VAL A 227 -13.38 -3.21 -10.87
CA VAL A 227 -14.47 -2.72 -9.99
C VAL A 227 -14.19 -1.33 -9.41
N CYS A 228 -12.91 -0.99 -9.20
CA CYS A 228 -12.51 0.32 -8.69
C CYS A 228 -12.42 1.39 -9.79
N THR A 229 -12.37 1.03 -11.08
CA THR A 229 -12.15 1.97 -12.20
C THR A 229 -13.17 3.13 -12.23
N SER A 230 -14.41 2.91 -11.79
CA SER A 230 -15.43 3.98 -11.75
C SER A 230 -15.03 5.15 -10.83
N ARG A 231 -14.31 4.87 -9.74
CA ARG A 231 -13.89 5.85 -8.72
C ARG A 231 -12.79 6.79 -9.20
N LEU A 232 -12.03 6.41 -10.24
CA LEU A 232 -11.06 7.29 -10.92
C LEU A 232 -11.69 8.61 -11.37
N LYS A 233 -13.00 8.61 -11.70
CA LYS A 233 -13.73 9.81 -12.14
C LYS A 233 -13.89 10.85 -11.04
N ASN A 234 -13.75 10.46 -9.78
CA ASN A 234 -13.86 11.36 -8.63
C ASN A 234 -12.64 12.28 -8.49
N TYR A 235 -11.53 11.96 -9.17
CA TYR A 235 -10.30 12.73 -9.14
C TYR A 235 -10.12 13.55 -10.41
N ASN A 236 -9.36 14.65 -10.29
CA ASN A 236 -8.94 15.45 -11.44
C ASN A 236 -8.00 14.65 -12.34
N ASN A 237 -7.81 15.08 -13.59
CA ASN A 237 -7.05 14.32 -14.59
C ASN A 237 -5.60 14.00 -14.18
N ASN A 238 -4.93 14.87 -13.43
CA ASN A 238 -3.53 14.66 -13.03
C ASN A 238 -3.43 13.57 -11.94
N GLU A 239 -4.25 13.64 -10.89
CA GLU A 239 -4.28 12.59 -9.85
C GLU A 239 -4.80 11.27 -10.43
N ARG A 240 -5.83 11.32 -11.28
CA ARG A 240 -6.34 10.15 -11.98
C ARG A 240 -5.28 9.45 -12.82
N GLN A 241 -4.41 10.21 -13.48
CA GLN A 241 -3.33 9.63 -14.27
C GLN A 241 -2.27 9.00 -13.36
N LEU A 242 -1.90 9.65 -12.24
CA LEU A 242 -1.04 9.04 -11.22
C LEU A 242 -1.59 7.70 -10.72
N GLU A 243 -2.89 7.60 -10.47
CA GLU A 243 -3.52 6.35 -10.01
C GLU A 243 -3.32 5.20 -11.01
N LYS A 244 -3.49 5.49 -12.31
CA LYS A 244 -3.23 4.53 -13.39
C LYS A 244 -1.74 4.20 -13.51
N ASP A 245 -0.91 5.23 -13.48
CA ASP A 245 0.55 5.11 -13.59
C ASP A 245 1.11 4.24 -12.46
N TYR A 246 0.64 4.47 -11.23
CA TYR A 246 0.97 3.68 -10.05
C TYR A 246 0.54 2.23 -10.20
N LEU A 247 -0.74 1.97 -10.53
CA LEU A 247 -1.27 0.61 -10.63
C LEU A 247 -0.49 -0.19 -11.67
N THR A 248 -0.28 0.37 -12.86
CA THR A 248 0.46 -0.29 -13.94
C THR A 248 1.91 -0.52 -13.54
N SER A 249 2.61 0.48 -13.02
CA SER A 249 4.01 0.37 -12.61
C SER A 249 4.23 -0.68 -11.52
N LEU A 250 3.28 -0.80 -10.59
CA LEU A 250 3.34 -1.80 -9.53
C LEU A 250 3.37 -3.23 -10.10
N LEU A 251 2.71 -3.50 -11.23
CA LEU A 251 2.75 -4.81 -11.89
C LEU A 251 4.13 -5.13 -12.48
N TYR A 252 4.83 -4.13 -13.02
CA TYR A 252 6.20 -4.30 -13.52
C TYR A 252 7.17 -4.49 -12.35
N LEU A 253 7.03 -3.70 -11.29
CA LEU A 253 7.84 -3.80 -10.08
C LEU A 253 7.66 -5.14 -9.37
N ALA A 254 6.43 -5.62 -9.24
CA ALA A 254 6.15 -6.92 -8.63
C ALA A 254 6.85 -8.07 -9.36
N ALA A 255 6.90 -8.02 -10.69
CA ALA A 255 7.58 -9.03 -11.48
C ALA A 255 9.10 -9.10 -11.21
N THR A 256 9.74 -8.01 -10.76
CA THR A 256 11.17 -8.02 -10.41
C THR A 256 11.42 -8.65 -9.03
N ASN A 257 10.38 -9.06 -8.31
CA ASN A 257 10.45 -9.49 -6.92
C ASN A 257 11.10 -8.43 -6.00
N TYR A 258 10.80 -7.14 -6.23
CA TYR A 258 11.34 -6.04 -5.43
C TYR A 258 10.98 -6.23 -3.94
N ARG A 259 11.89 -5.94 -3.01
CA ARG A 259 11.64 -6.24 -1.59
C ARG A 259 10.60 -5.28 -1.01
N THR A 260 9.63 -5.81 -0.26
CA THR A 260 8.58 -5.01 0.41
C THR A 260 8.80 -4.93 1.93
N ASN A 261 10.06 -4.97 2.36
CA ASN A 261 10.44 -4.77 3.75
C ASN A 261 10.38 -3.28 4.13
N PHE A 262 10.59 -2.97 5.42
CA PHE A 262 10.46 -1.62 5.95
C PHE A 262 11.34 -0.61 5.19
N THR A 263 12.63 -0.91 5.04
CA THR A 263 13.61 -0.01 4.45
C THR A 263 13.33 0.29 2.97
N GLU A 264 13.03 -0.74 2.17
CA GLU A 264 12.76 -0.54 0.75
C GLU A 264 11.41 0.14 0.53
N THR A 265 10.41 -0.17 1.35
CA THR A 265 9.10 0.49 1.29
C THR A 265 9.20 1.97 1.70
N MET A 266 10.00 2.30 2.71
CA MET A 266 10.33 3.68 3.09
C MET A 266 10.91 4.47 1.91
N LYS A 267 11.87 3.88 1.17
CA LYS A 267 12.46 4.54 -0.01
C LYS A 267 11.40 4.80 -1.07
N PHE A 268 10.55 3.81 -1.35
CA PHE A 268 9.48 3.93 -2.33
C PHE A 268 8.48 5.04 -1.94
N ILE A 269 7.96 5.02 -0.71
CA ILE A 269 6.98 6.01 -0.26
C ILE A 269 7.57 7.42 -0.15
N ARG A 270 8.87 7.55 0.15
CA ARG A 270 9.55 8.85 0.18
C ARG A 270 9.51 9.57 -1.17
N ASP A 271 9.59 8.81 -2.25
CA ASP A 271 9.63 9.36 -3.60
C ASP A 271 8.21 9.44 -4.22
N MET A 272 7.16 9.06 -3.47
CA MET A 272 5.76 9.29 -3.84
C MET A 272 5.31 10.72 -3.51
N PRO A 273 4.35 11.29 -4.27
CA PRO A 273 3.88 12.65 -4.02
C PRO A 273 3.22 12.79 -2.64
N HIS A 274 3.73 13.72 -1.84
CA HIS A 274 3.27 14.01 -0.47
C HIS A 274 1.90 14.70 -0.39
N ARG A 275 1.26 14.97 -1.53
CA ARG A 275 -0.10 15.51 -1.66
C ARG A 275 -0.77 14.94 -2.92
N GLN A 276 -2.09 15.05 -3.02
CA GLN A 276 -2.80 14.82 -4.28
C GLN A 276 -2.30 15.78 -5.36
N LEU A 277 -2.15 15.26 -6.59
CA LEU A 277 -1.85 16.07 -7.76
C LEU A 277 -3.07 16.88 -8.17
N ARG A 278 -2.83 18.05 -8.72
CA ARG A 278 -3.86 19.02 -9.15
C ARG A 278 -3.52 19.56 -10.52
N PHE A 279 -4.50 20.22 -11.14
CA PHE A 279 -4.28 20.93 -12.40
C PHE A 279 -3.10 21.91 -12.28
N GLY A 280 -2.22 21.91 -13.28
CA GLY A 280 -0.98 22.70 -13.30
C GLY A 280 0.26 21.95 -12.81
N ASP A 281 0.10 20.82 -12.10
CA ASP A 281 1.24 19.95 -11.79
C ASP A 281 1.73 19.24 -13.06
N VAL A 282 3.00 19.43 -13.41
CA VAL A 282 3.66 18.77 -14.54
C VAL A 282 5.04 18.29 -14.08
N ALA A 283 5.18 16.99 -13.85
CA ALA A 283 6.49 16.40 -13.57
C ALA A 283 7.38 16.46 -14.83
N PRO A 284 8.70 16.69 -14.71
CA PRO A 284 9.49 16.80 -13.49
C PRO A 284 9.62 18.24 -12.94
N PHE A 285 8.65 19.13 -13.20
CA PHE A 285 8.72 20.57 -12.88
C PHE A 285 7.73 21.00 -11.79
N ILE A 286 7.34 20.10 -10.89
CA ILE A 286 6.46 20.43 -9.76
C ILE A 286 7.31 21.09 -8.66
N PRO A 287 7.15 22.41 -8.39
CA PRO A 287 8.12 23.18 -7.61
C PRO A 287 8.09 22.90 -6.11
N ASP A 288 6.98 22.38 -5.58
CA ASP A 288 6.84 21.99 -4.18
C ASP A 288 7.23 20.52 -3.92
N MET A 289 7.72 19.81 -4.94
CA MET A 289 8.24 18.44 -4.83
C MET A 289 9.73 18.41 -5.12
N ASP A 290 10.46 17.54 -4.43
CA ASP A 290 11.89 17.38 -4.69
C ASP A 290 12.16 16.68 -6.03
N MET A 291 13.43 16.63 -6.41
CA MET A 291 13.85 16.02 -7.69
C MET A 291 13.52 14.53 -7.75
N LYS A 292 13.62 13.81 -6.61
CA LYS A 292 13.33 12.38 -6.56
C LYS A 292 11.87 12.10 -6.82
N THR A 293 10.99 12.82 -6.15
CA THR A 293 9.54 12.73 -6.33
C THR A 293 9.15 13.08 -7.77
N ASN A 294 9.69 14.18 -8.31
CA ASN A 294 9.46 14.57 -9.69
C ASN A 294 9.92 13.50 -10.69
N ASN A 295 11.13 12.96 -10.50
CA ASN A 295 11.67 11.90 -11.37
C ASN A 295 10.86 10.60 -11.25
N PHE A 296 10.42 10.26 -10.04
CA PHE A 296 9.63 9.07 -9.80
C PHE A 296 8.29 9.13 -10.52
N LEU A 297 7.60 10.28 -10.50
CA LEU A 297 6.38 10.51 -11.28
C LEU A 297 6.60 10.30 -12.79
N VAL A 298 7.72 10.77 -13.33
CA VAL A 298 8.09 10.52 -14.74
C VAL A 298 8.30 9.04 -15.00
N ALA A 299 9.00 8.32 -14.11
CA ALA A 299 9.22 6.88 -14.25
C ALA A 299 7.91 6.08 -14.22
N LEU A 300 6.98 6.39 -13.31
CA LEU A 300 5.67 5.75 -13.26
C LEU A 300 4.90 5.95 -14.57
N HIS A 301 4.92 7.18 -15.09
CA HIS A 301 4.29 7.48 -16.38
C HIS A 301 4.97 6.77 -17.56
N GLY A 302 6.29 6.58 -17.49
CA GLY A 302 7.06 5.82 -18.47
C GLY A 302 6.60 4.36 -18.59
N PHE A 303 6.43 3.66 -17.46
CA PHE A 303 5.87 2.30 -17.45
C PHE A 303 4.45 2.26 -18.01
N TYR A 304 3.60 3.20 -17.61
CA TYR A 304 2.24 3.30 -18.16
C TYR A 304 2.25 3.53 -19.67
N SER A 305 3.12 4.40 -20.17
CA SER A 305 3.23 4.70 -21.60
C SER A 305 3.65 3.47 -22.40
N VAL A 306 4.69 2.75 -21.96
CA VAL A 306 5.13 1.49 -22.59
C VAL A 306 4.00 0.46 -22.57
N HIS A 307 3.31 0.33 -21.43
CA HIS A 307 2.18 -0.58 -21.29
C HIS A 307 1.07 -0.23 -22.28
N SER A 308 0.63 1.02 -22.30
CA SER A 308 -0.47 1.52 -23.13
C SER A 308 -0.15 1.39 -24.62
N LEU A 309 1.02 1.82 -25.07
CA LEU A 309 1.44 1.74 -26.48
C LEU A 309 1.57 0.29 -26.97
N SER A 310 1.94 -0.63 -26.09
CA SER A 310 2.02 -2.06 -26.39
C SER A 310 0.67 -2.80 -26.34
N GLY A 311 -0.43 -2.12 -25.99
CA GLY A 311 -1.71 -2.77 -25.70
C GLY A 311 -1.63 -3.79 -24.56
N GLY A 312 -0.73 -3.58 -23.61
CA GLY A 312 -0.45 -4.47 -22.47
C GLY A 312 0.54 -5.62 -22.75
N SER A 313 0.93 -5.86 -24.00
CA SER A 313 1.83 -6.98 -24.36
C SER A 313 3.24 -6.86 -23.74
N SER A 314 3.72 -5.64 -23.50
CA SER A 314 5.02 -5.41 -22.83
C SER A 314 5.07 -5.99 -21.40
N LEU A 315 3.96 -6.01 -20.65
CA LEU A 315 3.91 -6.62 -19.32
C LEU A 315 4.03 -8.14 -19.41
N THR A 316 3.42 -8.76 -20.43
CA THR A 316 3.57 -10.20 -20.69
C THR A 316 5.01 -10.55 -21.01
N HIS A 317 5.66 -9.79 -21.90
CA HIS A 317 7.09 -9.96 -22.19
C HIS A 317 7.97 -9.76 -20.96
N TRP A 318 7.66 -8.74 -20.14
CA TRP A 318 8.36 -8.47 -18.90
C TRP A 318 8.26 -9.63 -17.90
N ARG A 319 7.05 -10.15 -17.65
CA ARG A 319 6.83 -11.31 -16.78
C ARG A 319 7.60 -12.55 -17.26
N ASN A 320 7.61 -12.80 -18.57
CA ASN A 320 8.37 -13.91 -19.15
C ASN A 320 9.87 -13.76 -18.92
N LEU A 321 10.42 -12.54 -19.10
CA LEU A 321 11.82 -12.24 -18.84
C LEU A 321 12.16 -12.41 -17.35
N MET A 322 11.28 -11.97 -16.46
CA MET A 322 11.45 -12.04 -15.01
C MET A 322 11.36 -13.46 -14.43
N ASN A 323 11.04 -14.48 -15.22
CA ASN A 323 11.21 -15.88 -14.78
C ASN A 323 12.68 -16.21 -14.49
N SER A 324 13.63 -15.50 -15.12
CA SER A 324 15.05 -15.59 -14.82
C SER A 324 15.43 -14.82 -13.55
N PRO A 325 16.03 -15.45 -12.52
CA PRO A 325 16.52 -14.76 -11.33
C PRO A 325 17.54 -13.65 -11.66
N VAL A 326 18.40 -13.87 -12.66
CA VAL A 326 19.40 -12.89 -13.13
C VAL A 326 18.70 -11.66 -13.70
N SER A 327 17.66 -11.86 -14.51
CA SER A 327 16.89 -10.74 -15.06
C SER A 327 16.16 -9.95 -13.97
N ARG A 328 15.63 -10.63 -12.94
CA ARG A 328 15.04 -9.95 -11.78
C ARG A 328 16.05 -9.09 -11.02
N GLU A 329 17.27 -9.58 -10.86
CA GLU A 329 18.34 -8.83 -10.22
C GLU A 329 18.69 -7.56 -10.99
N MET A 330 18.95 -7.67 -12.30
CA MET A 330 19.21 -6.52 -13.17
C MET A 330 18.05 -5.51 -13.17
N ALA A 331 16.80 -6.00 -13.17
CA ALA A 331 15.63 -5.13 -13.09
C ALA A 331 15.51 -4.42 -11.74
N ARG A 332 15.89 -5.07 -10.63
CA ARG A 332 15.94 -4.42 -9.32
C ARG A 332 17.02 -3.32 -9.27
N ASP A 333 18.16 -3.51 -9.93
CA ASP A 333 19.18 -2.46 -10.05
C ASP A 333 18.63 -1.21 -10.76
N MET A 334 17.87 -1.40 -11.84
CA MET A 334 17.14 -0.32 -12.50
C MET A 334 16.18 0.39 -11.54
N LEU A 335 15.40 -0.35 -10.74
CA LEU A 335 14.49 0.23 -9.74
C LEU A 335 15.25 1.01 -8.65
N TYR A 336 16.40 0.52 -8.19
CA TYR A 336 17.23 1.25 -7.23
C TYR A 336 17.80 2.55 -7.81
N LEU A 337 18.15 2.58 -9.09
CA LEU A 337 18.55 3.81 -9.78
C LEU A 337 17.39 4.82 -9.84
N ILE A 338 16.17 4.35 -10.13
CA ILE A 338 14.95 5.19 -10.13
C ILE A 338 14.74 5.81 -8.74
N LEU A 339 14.80 5.01 -7.67
CA LEU A 339 14.64 5.45 -6.27
C LEU A 339 15.83 6.28 -5.73
N ALA A 340 16.97 6.24 -6.43
CA ALA A 340 18.07 7.16 -6.17
C ALA A 340 17.83 8.55 -6.78
N GLY A 341 16.81 8.71 -7.64
CA GLY A 341 16.52 9.92 -8.39
C GLY A 341 17.26 10.01 -9.72
N THR A 342 17.82 8.89 -10.21
CA THR A 342 18.49 8.85 -11.51
C THR A 342 17.44 9.00 -12.62
N PRO A 343 17.57 9.98 -13.53
CA PRO A 343 16.64 10.13 -14.65
C PRO A 343 16.89 9.01 -15.66
N LEU A 344 15.96 8.06 -15.71
CA LEU A 344 15.97 6.95 -16.66
C LEU A 344 14.80 7.09 -17.63
N ASP A 345 15.06 6.79 -18.90
CA ASP A 345 14.03 6.64 -19.91
C ASP A 345 13.55 5.18 -19.89
N ILE A 346 12.37 4.94 -19.30
CA ILE A 346 11.81 3.60 -19.08
C ILE A 346 11.73 2.78 -20.39
N PRO A 347 11.16 3.30 -21.50
CA PRO A 347 11.25 2.64 -22.80
C PRO A 347 12.67 2.18 -23.17
N VAL A 348 13.69 3.03 -22.99
CA VAL A 348 15.08 2.70 -23.33
C VAL A 348 15.64 1.62 -22.42
N GLU A 349 15.41 1.70 -21.11
CA GLU A 349 15.90 0.67 -20.17
C GLU A 349 15.22 -0.69 -20.41
N MET A 350 13.91 -0.69 -20.68
CA MET A 350 13.19 -1.91 -21.03
C MET A 350 13.70 -2.50 -22.36
N ALA A 351 14.05 -1.68 -23.35
CA ALA A 351 14.65 -2.13 -24.60
C ALA A 351 16.02 -2.79 -24.39
N LYS A 352 16.87 -2.23 -23.51
CA LYS A 352 18.17 -2.82 -23.14
C LYS A 352 18.01 -4.21 -22.51
N MET A 353 16.89 -4.45 -21.84
CA MET A 353 16.52 -5.75 -21.27
C MET A 353 15.84 -6.69 -22.28
N GLY A 354 15.69 -6.28 -23.54
CA GLY A 354 15.12 -7.09 -24.61
C GLY A 354 13.59 -7.03 -24.71
N ILE A 355 12.93 -6.05 -24.09
CA ILE A 355 11.49 -5.83 -24.27
C ILE A 355 11.26 -5.06 -25.58
N PRO A 356 10.36 -5.54 -26.47
CA PRO A 356 9.99 -4.79 -27.67
C PRO A 356 9.41 -3.43 -27.30
N THR A 357 10.00 -2.36 -27.81
CA THR A 357 9.46 -1.00 -27.67
C THR A 357 8.47 -0.72 -28.79
N HIS A 358 7.29 -0.23 -28.41
CA HIS A 358 6.25 0.18 -29.35
C HIS A 358 6.33 1.70 -29.56
N VAL A 359 6.12 2.14 -30.80
CA VAL A 359 6.14 3.55 -31.22
C VAL A 359 4.74 4.07 -31.41
#